data_AF-A0A2X1KBK9-F1
#
_entry.id   AF-A0A2X1KBK9-F1
#
_cell.length_a   1.000
_cell.length_b   1.000
_cell.length_c   1.000
_cell.angle_alpha   90.00
_cell.angle_beta   90.00
_cell.angle_gamma   90.00
#
_symmetry.space_group_name_H-M   'P 1'
#
loop_
_entity.id
_entity.type
_entity.pdbx_description
1 polymer ?
#
loop_
_entity_poly.entity_id
_entity_poly.type
_entity_poly.pdbx_seq_one_letter_code
_entity_poly.pdbx_strand_id
1 'polypeptide(L)'
;MASGLSMPVGFKNGTDGSLATAINAMRAAAQPHRFVGINQAGQVALLQTQGNPDGHVILRGGKAPNYSPADVAQCEKEMEQAGLRPSLMVDCSHGNSNKDYRRQPGGGRIRGCSNQRWQSLNYWSDDRK
;
A
#
# COMPACT_ATOMS: atom_id res chain seq x y z
N MET A 1 5.77 -9.17 10.69
CA MET A 1 7.01 -8.50 10.22
C MET A 1 6.82 -7.01 10.07
N ALA A 2 5.86 -6.53 9.27
CA ALA A 2 5.67 -5.09 9.00
C ALA A 2 5.52 -4.21 10.27
N SER A 3 4.94 -4.75 11.34
CA SER A 3 4.81 -4.11 12.66
C SER A 3 6.14 -3.82 13.37
N GLY A 4 7.24 -4.42 12.92
CA GLY A 4 8.57 -4.27 13.52
C GLY A 4 9.56 -3.50 12.66
N LEU A 5 9.12 -2.91 11.55
CA LEU A 5 9.96 -2.09 10.69
C LEU A 5 10.03 -0.66 11.23
N SER A 6 11.23 -0.08 11.24
CA SER A 6 11.49 1.31 11.66
C SER A 6 11.23 2.34 10.55
N MET A 7 10.63 1.92 9.44
CA MET A 7 10.33 2.75 8.27
C MET A 7 8.84 2.67 7.92
N PRO A 8 8.28 3.68 7.23
CA PRO A 8 6.92 3.61 6.71
C PRO A 8 6.71 2.42 5.77
N VAL A 9 5.54 1.80 5.83
CA VAL A 9 5.23 0.58 5.05
C VAL A 9 4.00 0.79 4.17
N GLY A 10 4.15 0.49 2.88
CA GLY A 10 3.06 0.49 1.92
C GLY A 10 2.47 -0.89 1.70
N PHE A 11 1.15 -1.03 1.86
CA PHE A 11 0.40 -2.27 1.66
C PHE A 11 -0.33 -2.23 0.32
N LYS A 12 0.17 -3.00 -0.66
CA LYS A 12 -0.46 -3.13 -1.98
C LYS A 12 -1.81 -3.85 -1.88
N ASN A 13 -2.83 -3.36 -2.59
CA ASN A 13 -4.09 -4.08 -2.74
C ASN A 13 -3.91 -5.45 -3.43
N GLY A 14 -4.88 -6.34 -3.23
CA GLY A 14 -4.88 -7.69 -3.83
C GLY A 14 -4.81 -7.64 -5.35
N THR A 15 -4.29 -8.69 -5.98
CA THR A 15 -4.19 -8.80 -7.46
C THR A 15 -5.55 -8.80 -8.16
N ASP A 16 -6.61 -9.13 -7.43
CA ASP A 16 -8.00 -9.06 -7.84
C ASP A 16 -8.60 -7.64 -7.75
N GLY A 17 -7.92 -6.72 -7.07
CA GLY A 17 -8.40 -5.36 -6.77
C GLY A 17 -8.89 -5.19 -5.33
N SER A 18 -8.85 -6.23 -4.49
CA SER A 18 -9.39 -6.18 -3.13
C SER A 18 -8.58 -5.25 -2.22
N LEU A 19 -9.25 -4.21 -1.70
CA LEU A 19 -8.70 -3.26 -0.72
C LEU A 19 -8.64 -3.86 0.69
N ALA A 20 -9.56 -4.77 1.01
CA ALA A 20 -9.66 -5.41 2.32
C ALA A 20 -8.35 -6.06 2.77
N THR A 21 -7.62 -6.70 1.84
CA THR A 21 -6.32 -7.31 2.14
C THR A 21 -5.29 -6.27 2.61
N ALA A 22 -5.21 -5.12 1.92
CA ALA A 22 -4.28 -4.06 2.28
C ALA A 22 -4.68 -3.36 3.58
N ILE A 23 -5.97 -3.07 3.76
CA ILE A 23 -6.51 -2.41 4.96
C ILE A 23 -6.31 -3.30 6.20
N ASN A 24 -6.62 -4.58 6.10
CA ASN A 24 -6.41 -5.53 7.19
C ASN A 24 -4.92 -5.69 7.53
N ALA A 25 -4.05 -5.75 6.51
CA ALA A 25 -2.61 -5.80 6.72
C ALA A 25 -2.07 -4.55 7.40
N MET A 26 -2.56 -3.36 7.01
CA MET A 26 -2.21 -2.08 7.63
C MET A 26 -2.66 -2.03 9.09
N ARG A 27 -3.90 -2.46 9.37
CA ARG A 27 -4.44 -2.55 10.73
C ARG A 27 -3.64 -3.50 11.61
N ALA A 28 -3.28 -4.67 11.08
CA ALA A 28 -2.43 -5.62 11.79
C ALA A 28 -1.03 -5.03 12.04
N ALA A 29 -0.43 -4.40 11.03
CA ALA A 29 0.88 -3.78 11.18
C ALA A 29 0.93 -2.70 12.26
N ALA A 30 -0.16 -1.96 12.48
CA ALA A 30 -0.28 -0.97 13.54
C ALA A 30 -0.31 -1.56 14.97
N GLN A 31 -0.48 -2.87 15.13
CA GLN A 31 -0.59 -3.53 16.43
C GLN A 31 0.69 -4.27 16.84
N PRO A 32 0.92 -4.45 18.16
CA PRO A 32 1.99 -5.29 18.67
C PRO A 32 1.84 -6.75 18.22
N HIS A 33 2.90 -7.28 17.59
CA HIS A 33 2.95 -8.68 17.17
C HIS A 33 4.25 -9.36 17.59
N ARG A 34 4.23 -10.69 17.64
CA ARG A 34 5.41 -11.54 17.77
C ARG A 34 5.63 -12.36 16.51
N PHE A 35 6.86 -12.46 16.05
CA PHE A 35 7.22 -13.32 14.92
C PHE A 35 8.61 -13.92 15.11
N VAL A 36 8.85 -15.06 14.47
CA VAL A 36 10.16 -15.72 14.49
C VAL A 36 11.09 -15.01 13.50
N GLY A 37 12.27 -14.62 13.96
CA GLY A 37 13.29 -13.96 13.16
C GLY A 37 14.69 -14.32 13.67
N ILE A 38 15.67 -13.49 13.31
CA ILE A 38 17.07 -13.67 13.69
C ILE A 38 17.50 -12.45 14.51
N ASN A 39 18.21 -12.66 15.62
CA ASN A 39 18.80 -11.58 16.41
C ASN A 39 20.11 -11.07 15.78
N GLN A 40 20.67 -10.00 16.34
CA GLN A 40 21.94 -9.43 15.84
C GLN A 40 23.14 -10.40 15.93
N ALA A 41 23.04 -11.46 16.73
CA ALA A 41 24.06 -12.51 16.86
C ALA A 41 23.83 -13.69 15.90
N GLY A 42 22.86 -13.62 14.99
CA GLY A 42 22.59 -14.68 14.01
C GLY A 42 21.79 -15.87 14.54
N GLN A 43 21.22 -15.76 15.75
CA GLN A 43 20.44 -16.83 16.36
C GLN A 43 18.95 -16.66 16.10
N VAL A 44 18.23 -17.78 15.97
CA VAL A 44 16.78 -17.79 15.87
C VAL A 44 16.19 -17.25 17.17
N ALA A 45 15.35 -16.23 17.06
CA ALA A 45 14.74 -15.55 18.20
C ALA A 45 13.28 -15.21 17.92
N LEU A 46 12.49 -15.14 19.00
CA LEU A 46 11.13 -14.61 18.95
C LEU A 46 11.19 -13.09 19.13
N LEU A 47 10.89 -12.34 18.07
CA LEU A 47 10.91 -10.88 18.07
C LEU A 47 9.53 -10.36 18.45
N GLN A 48 9.47 -9.45 19.43
CA GLN A 48 8.26 -8.71 19.80
C GLN A 48 8.33 -7.29 19.23
N THR A 49 7.23 -6.84 18.65
CA THR A 49 7.09 -5.52 18.02
C THR A 49 6.06 -4.69 18.77
N GLN A 50 6.19 -3.36 18.70
CA GLN A 50 5.21 -2.43 19.28
C GLN A 50 4.08 -2.06 18.31
N GLY A 51 4.23 -2.41 17.02
CA GLY A 51 3.36 -1.91 15.96
C GLY A 51 4.04 -0.79 15.17
N ASN A 52 3.59 -0.61 13.93
CA ASN A 52 4.04 0.43 13.03
C ASN A 52 2.83 1.32 12.65
N PRO A 53 2.74 2.55 13.19
CA PRO A 53 1.64 3.46 12.87
C PRO A 53 1.77 4.08 11.47
N ASP A 54 2.94 4.02 10.84
CA ASP A 54 3.27 4.68 9.57
C ASP A 54 2.94 3.78 8.36
N GLY A 55 1.72 3.25 8.36
CA GLY A 55 1.17 2.44 7.27
C GLY A 55 0.39 3.26 6.25
N HIS A 56 0.49 2.89 4.97
CA HIS A 56 -0.37 3.43 3.91
C HIS A 56 -0.78 2.35 2.90
N VAL A 57 -1.89 2.54 2.21
CA VAL A 57 -2.38 1.61 1.16
C VAL A 57 -1.78 1.99 -0.19
N ILE A 58 -1.43 1.01 -1.03
CA ILE A 58 -0.99 1.25 -2.41
C ILE A 58 -2.04 0.69 -3.38
N LEU A 59 -2.66 1.59 -4.15
CA LEU A 59 -3.59 1.29 -5.24
C LEU A 59 -2.80 0.95 -6.51
N ARG A 60 -2.77 -0.33 -6.89
CA ARG A 60 -1.98 -0.89 -8.01
C ARG A 60 -2.82 -1.56 -9.12
N GLY A 61 -4.12 -1.32 -9.11
CA GLY A 61 -5.10 -1.95 -9.98
C GLY A 61 -5.43 -3.38 -9.58
N GLY A 62 -6.28 -4.01 -10.38
CA GLY A 62 -6.70 -5.41 -10.24
C GLY A 62 -7.23 -5.90 -11.57
N LYS A 63 -8.49 -6.38 -11.60
CA LYS A 63 -9.22 -6.66 -12.85
C LYS A 63 -9.43 -5.41 -13.70
N ALA A 64 -9.57 -4.26 -13.04
CA ALA A 64 -9.62 -2.94 -13.64
C ALA A 64 -8.65 -2.00 -12.90
N PRO A 65 -8.26 -0.87 -13.51
CA PRO A 65 -7.55 0.18 -12.80
C PRO A 65 -8.37 0.73 -11.62
N ASN A 66 -7.70 1.09 -10.52
CA ASN A 66 -8.32 1.59 -9.29
C ASN A 66 -7.74 2.93 -8.85
N TYR A 67 -7.48 3.83 -9.81
CA TYR A 67 -6.91 5.17 -9.56
C TYR A 67 -7.91 6.31 -9.78
N SER A 68 -9.18 6.02 -10.08
CA SER A 68 -10.16 7.08 -10.32
C SER A 68 -10.51 7.81 -9.02
N PRO A 69 -11.04 9.05 -9.07
CA PRO A 69 -11.49 9.75 -7.87
C PRO A 69 -12.52 8.95 -7.05
N ALA A 70 -13.36 8.15 -7.71
CA ALA A 70 -14.32 7.27 -7.04
C ALA A 70 -13.61 6.12 -6.30
N ASP A 71 -12.58 5.52 -6.89
CA ASP A 71 -11.79 4.45 -6.26
C ASP A 71 -11.03 4.95 -5.04
N VAL A 72 -10.44 6.15 -5.14
CA VAL A 72 -9.74 6.81 -4.04
C VAL A 72 -10.72 7.10 -2.90
N ALA A 73 -11.87 7.71 -3.20
CA ALA A 73 -12.88 8.02 -2.18
C ALA A 73 -13.42 6.75 -1.50
N GLN A 74 -13.61 5.67 -2.27
CA GLN A 74 -14.01 4.37 -1.74
C GLN A 74 -12.95 3.80 -0.80
N CYS A 75 -11.66 3.87 -1.18
CA CYS A 75 -10.56 3.43 -0.33
C CYS A 75 -10.47 4.25 0.95
N GLU A 76 -10.59 5.59 0.88
CA GLU A 76 -10.60 6.45 2.06
C GLU A 76 -11.74 6.06 3.02
N LYS A 77 -12.94 5.85 2.48
CA LYS A 77 -14.12 5.43 3.28
C LYS A 77 -13.90 4.08 3.95
N GLU A 78 -13.35 3.10 3.25
CA GLU A 78 -13.07 1.78 3.85
C GLU A 78 -11.97 1.85 4.92
N MET A 79 -10.97 2.71 4.75
CA MET A 79 -9.94 2.95 5.75
C MET A 79 -10.52 3.60 7.01
N GLU A 80 -11.40 4.60 6.85
CA GLU A 80 -12.10 5.25 7.97
C GLU A 80 -13.01 4.26 8.71
N GLN A 81 -13.73 3.41 7.99
CA GLN A 81 -14.56 2.35 8.57
C GLN A 81 -13.72 1.33 9.36
N ALA A 82 -12.48 1.10 8.96
CA ALA A 82 -11.53 0.26 9.69
C ALA A 82 -10.87 0.98 10.88
N GLY A 83 -11.19 2.25 11.13
CA GLY A 83 -10.62 3.07 12.20
C GLY A 83 -9.19 3.55 11.91
N LEU A 84 -8.79 3.59 10.64
CA LEU A 84 -7.45 3.96 10.21
C LEU A 84 -7.45 5.35 9.59
N ARG A 85 -6.36 6.10 9.78
CA ARG A 85 -6.18 7.40 9.10
C ARG A 85 -6.01 7.15 7.59
N PRO A 86 -6.82 7.78 6.72
CA PRO A 86 -6.64 7.65 5.28
C PRO A 86 -5.26 8.14 4.85
N SER A 87 -4.49 7.22 4.29
CA SER A 87 -3.18 7.42 3.69
C SER A 87 -3.01 6.36 2.61
N LEU A 88 -2.99 6.80 1.36
CA LEU A 88 -2.81 5.91 0.22
C LEU A 88 -1.87 6.53 -0.81
N MET A 89 -1.35 5.66 -1.66
CA MET A 89 -0.46 5.97 -2.76
C MET A 89 -1.00 5.27 -4.00
N VAL A 90 -0.89 5.93 -5.15
CA VAL A 90 -1.33 5.37 -6.43
C VAL A 90 -0.11 4.90 -7.21
N ASP A 91 -0.07 3.62 -7.52
CA ASP A 91 0.89 3.02 -8.44
C ASP A 91 0.38 3.21 -9.87
N CYS A 92 1.12 3.97 -10.68
CA CYS A 92 0.77 4.26 -12.08
C CYS A 92 1.06 3.08 -13.03
N SER A 93 1.69 2.01 -12.54
CA SER A 93 2.08 0.82 -13.30
C SER A 93 1.09 -0.35 -13.07
N HIS A 94 1.52 -1.58 -13.36
CA HIS A 94 0.78 -2.82 -13.07
C HIS A 94 -0.66 -2.83 -13.60
N GLY A 95 -1.64 -3.14 -12.73
CA GLY A 95 -3.05 -3.22 -13.11
C GLY A 95 -3.61 -1.86 -13.52
N ASN A 96 -3.03 -0.76 -13.03
CA ASN A 96 -3.46 0.59 -13.39
C ASN A 96 -3.04 1.00 -14.80
N SER A 97 -1.90 0.49 -15.29
CA SER A 97 -1.49 0.67 -16.68
C SER A 97 -1.91 -0.48 -17.61
N ASN A 98 -2.63 -1.49 -17.10
CA ASN A 98 -2.86 -2.76 -17.80
C ASN A 98 -1.55 -3.38 -18.36
N LYS A 99 -0.46 -3.23 -17.60
CA LYS A 99 0.91 -3.61 -17.97
C LYS A 99 1.46 -2.92 -19.23
N ASP A 100 0.86 -1.82 -19.67
CA ASP A 100 1.33 -1.01 -20.80
C ASP A 100 2.08 0.23 -20.29
N TYR A 101 3.41 0.25 -20.44
CA TYR A 101 4.25 1.36 -19.98
C TYR A 101 3.84 2.72 -20.56
N ARG A 102 3.23 2.75 -21.75
CA ARG A 102 2.78 3.98 -22.42
C ARG A 102 1.61 4.65 -21.71
N ARG A 103 0.91 3.91 -20.84
CA ARG A 103 -0.22 4.42 -20.05
C ARG A 103 0.21 5.03 -18.71
N GLN A 104 1.44 4.79 -18.26
CA GLN A 104 1.97 5.33 -17.00
C GLN A 104 2.02 6.86 -16.96
N PRO A 105 2.44 7.59 -18.03
CA PRO A 105 2.43 9.06 -18.03
C PRO A 105 1.01 9.64 -17.98
N GLY A 106 0.01 8.90 -18.48
CA GLY A 106 -1.39 9.31 -18.53
C GLY A 106 -2.16 9.10 -17.23
N GLY A 107 -1.83 8.04 -16.48
CA GLY A 107 -2.48 7.69 -15.21
C GLY A 107 -2.25 8.70 -14.07
N GLY A 108 -1.29 9.61 -14.22
CA GLY A 108 -0.94 10.63 -13.23
C GLY A 108 -1.73 11.93 -13.29
N ARG A 109 -2.66 12.10 -14.26
CA ARG A 109 -3.46 13.34 -14.36
C ARG A 109 -4.75 13.24 -13.53
N ILE A 110 -4.61 12.96 -12.23
CA ILE A 110 -5.70 13.06 -11.25
C ILE A 110 -6.01 14.55 -11.06
N ARG A 111 -6.84 15.12 -11.96
CA ARG A 111 -7.36 16.48 -11.84
C ARG A 111 -8.33 16.52 -10.65
N GLY A 112 -7.83 16.98 -9.51
CA GLY A 112 -8.57 17.07 -8.25
C GLY A 112 -7.67 17.25 -7.02
N CYS A 113 -6.34 17.23 -7.18
CA CYS A 113 -5.38 17.34 -6.09
C CYS A 113 -5.12 18.82 -5.71
N SER A 114 -6.06 19.46 -5.01
CA SER A 114 -5.83 20.78 -4.37
C SER A 114 -5.25 20.67 -2.95
N ASN A 115 -5.01 19.45 -2.45
CA ASN A 115 -4.31 19.20 -1.18
C ASN A 115 -3.25 18.12 -1.39
N GLN A 116 -2.01 18.42 -0.98
CA GLN A 116 -0.75 17.69 -1.20
C GLN A 116 -0.67 16.24 -0.63
N ARG A 117 -1.74 15.44 -0.69
CA ARG A 117 -1.85 14.17 0.06
C ARG A 117 -1.50 12.91 -0.75
N TRP A 118 -1.31 13.03 -2.06
CA TRP A 118 -1.06 11.90 -2.97
C TRP A 118 0.35 11.99 -3.55
N GLN A 119 1.29 11.22 -3.02
CA GLN A 119 2.58 11.03 -3.67
C GLN A 119 2.44 9.93 -4.73
N SER A 120 2.66 10.26 -5.99
CA SER A 120 2.86 9.28 -7.04
C SER A 120 4.35 8.92 -7.08
N LEU A 121 4.68 7.63 -6.95
CA LEU A 121 6.04 7.14 -7.17
C LEU A 121 6.05 6.21 -8.38
N ASN A 122 6.76 6.62 -9.43
CA ASN A 122 7.25 5.71 -10.47
C ASN A 122 8.46 4.96 -9.90
N TYR A 123 8.22 3.94 -9.08
CA TYR A 123 9.28 3.03 -8.64
C TYR A 123 8.97 1.62 -9.14
N TRP A 124 9.95 1.02 -9.83
CA TRP A 124 9.97 -0.30 -10.46
C TRP A 124 9.30 -0.43 -11.83
N SER A 125 10.08 -0.03 -12.84
CA SER A 125 10.25 -0.83 -14.06
C SER A 125 10.91 -2.16 -13.70
N ASP A 126 10.49 -3.25 -14.34
CA ASP A 126 11.16 -4.56 -14.44
C ASP A 126 10.74 -5.67 -13.45
N ASP A 127 9.53 -6.22 -13.66
CA ASP A 127 9.29 -7.66 -13.44
C ASP A 127 9.26 -8.35 -14.83
N ARG A 128 10.46 -8.53 -15.41
CA ARG A 128 10.71 -9.57 -16.41
C ARG A 128 11.30 -10.79 -15.72
N LYS A 129 10.45 -11.81 -15.53
CA LYS A 129 10.80 -13.22 -15.64
C LYS A 129 9.71 -13.92 -16.44
#